data_AF-A0A498KS07-F1
#
_entry.id   AF-A0A498KS07-F1
#
_cell.length_a   1.000
_cell.length_b   1.000
_cell.length_c   1.000
_cell.angle_alpha   90.00
_cell.angle_beta   90.00
_cell.angle_gamma   90.00
#
_symmetry.space_group_name_H-M   'P 1'
#
loop_
_entity.id
_entity.type
_entity.pdbx_description
1 polymer ?
#
loop_
_entity_poly.entity_id
_entity_poly.type
_entity_poly.pdbx_seq_one_letter_code
_entity_poly.pdbx_strand_id
1 'polypeptide(L)'
;MDIEGPDRPEPDPNPPGGDPPGTGTGTGTPGAPDDEEMPLTEHIEEMVRRLGVVVLAMAVVAGVAFPFADRLITFLWFSFLPGVASQCPPPAGATASSCPRVYHPLALMIARLKVSTLAGFIIALPIFVYETYLFMRPGLYPRERKYYLAAVPTSLILAGVGVAFAFFLVLPAIFTYFLYYSESAAVIAFGLSETFNLMVMMLGLFAFIFQIPLFVMLAIMMGLVTRRWLEARRLYFWGGFLTIAFFFSPDPTGMAPILVAVTMVTLFEGTLTLLRWTGTDSRTSTVEQVASLRPLLYTLTAAVAYVVSPAPMPTGYFGQLPPAVVDGLAYLGLTSATPIIVGLAIIGVFEGINRLVRRATGDYRVRTLLARARVPVWLGAVVVGYLASPDPGLLRRIDVTVLTTTETAIAVAAVILVYEGGLVLWRWRRGRRGR
;
A
#
# COMPACT_ATOMS: atom_id res chain seq x y z
N MET A 1 -95.78 37.75 -13.57
CA MET A 1 -94.37 38.05 -13.89
C MET A 1 -93.87 38.83 -12.70
N ASP A 2 -93.04 38.31 -11.81
CA ASP A 2 -91.98 37.32 -12.01
C ASP A 2 -91.72 36.46 -10.76
N ILE A 3 -91.10 35.30 -11.02
CA ILE A 3 -90.78 34.22 -10.10
C ILE A 3 -89.36 34.42 -9.52
N GLU A 4 -89.21 33.99 -8.27
CA GLU A 4 -88.02 33.78 -7.43
C GLU A 4 -86.70 33.34 -8.11
N GLY A 5 -85.58 33.77 -7.52
CA GLY A 5 -84.25 33.18 -7.67
C GLY A 5 -83.46 33.29 -6.35
N PRO A 6 -82.69 32.26 -5.91
CA PRO A 6 -82.40 32.01 -4.50
C PRO A 6 -81.07 32.57 -3.98
N ASP A 7 -81.03 32.79 -2.65
CA ASP A 7 -79.88 33.11 -1.82
C ASP A 7 -78.69 32.15 -2.02
N ARG A 8 -77.47 32.73 -2.08
CA ARG A 8 -76.21 31.99 -1.92
C ARG A 8 -75.65 32.24 -0.50
N PRO A 9 -75.19 31.21 0.22
CA PRO A 9 -74.58 31.39 1.54
C PRO A 9 -73.14 31.93 1.44
N GLU A 10 -72.78 32.83 2.35
CA GLU A 10 -71.40 33.28 2.59
C GLU A 10 -70.49 32.12 3.03
N PRO A 11 -69.23 32.03 2.54
CA PRO A 11 -68.22 31.15 3.12
C PRO A 11 -67.40 31.87 4.21
N ASP A 12 -67.35 31.20 5.36
CA ASP A 12 -66.56 31.38 6.58
C ASP A 12 -65.10 31.92 6.40
N PRO A 13 -64.66 32.90 7.23
CA PRO A 13 -63.29 33.41 7.21
C PRO A 13 -62.36 32.61 8.14
N ASN A 14 -61.84 31.46 7.69
CA ASN A 14 -60.50 30.95 8.08
C ASN A 14 -60.19 29.57 7.45
N PRO A 15 -59.10 29.42 6.68
CA PRO A 15 -58.47 28.13 6.48
C PRO A 15 -57.40 27.87 7.56
N PRO A 16 -57.19 26.60 8.00
CA PRO A 16 -56.07 26.24 8.87
C PRO A 16 -54.75 26.41 8.13
N GLY A 17 -53.75 26.94 8.83
CA GLY A 17 -52.39 27.10 8.34
C GLY A 17 -51.81 25.79 7.79
N GLY A 18 -51.50 25.81 6.51
CA GLY A 18 -50.51 24.95 5.89
C GLY A 18 -49.50 25.86 5.22
N ASP A 19 -48.34 26.05 5.84
CA ASP A 19 -47.22 26.72 5.21
C ASP A 19 -46.84 25.98 3.92
N PRO A 20 -46.56 26.69 2.81
CA PRO A 20 -46.12 26.04 1.59
C PRO A 20 -44.75 25.37 1.83
N PRO A 21 -44.49 24.17 1.28
CA PRO A 21 -43.16 23.59 1.33
C PRO A 21 -42.22 24.57 0.63
N GLY A 22 -41.23 25.04 1.40
CA GLY A 22 -40.23 25.99 0.95
C GLY A 22 -39.68 25.59 -0.40
N THR A 23 -39.84 26.49 -1.36
CA THR A 23 -39.17 26.50 -2.65
C THR A 23 -37.68 26.77 -2.43
N GLY A 24 -36.98 25.74 -1.97
CA GLY A 24 -35.54 25.61 -2.13
C GLY A 24 -35.23 25.47 -3.61
N THR A 25 -34.88 26.58 -4.25
CA THR A 25 -34.30 26.61 -5.59
C THR A 25 -32.88 26.05 -5.54
N GLY A 26 -32.79 24.73 -5.54
CA GLY A 26 -31.56 23.99 -5.78
C GLY A 26 -31.70 23.22 -7.09
N THR A 27 -30.87 23.52 -8.07
CA THR A 27 -30.63 22.65 -9.22
C THR A 27 -29.97 21.36 -8.73
N GLY A 28 -30.75 20.47 -8.12
CA GLY A 28 -30.30 19.20 -7.58
C GLY A 28 -30.25 18.16 -8.69
N THR A 29 -29.06 17.67 -9.01
CA THR A 29 -28.96 16.34 -9.62
C THR A 29 -29.68 15.37 -8.68
N PRO A 30 -30.57 14.49 -9.14
CA PRO A 30 -31.29 13.59 -8.23
C PRO A 30 -30.26 12.79 -7.41
N GLY A 31 -30.30 12.97 -6.09
CA GLY A 31 -29.46 12.27 -5.12
C GLY A 31 -29.76 10.77 -5.08
N ALA A 32 -29.10 10.04 -4.18
CA ALA A 32 -29.42 8.61 -4.02
C ALA A 32 -30.90 8.44 -3.60
N PRO A 33 -31.57 7.31 -3.93
CA PRO A 33 -32.99 7.13 -3.63
C PRO A 33 -33.38 7.20 -2.14
N ASP A 34 -32.41 6.95 -1.25
CA ASP A 34 -32.58 7.01 0.21
C ASP A 34 -31.80 8.18 0.83
N ASP A 35 -31.49 9.21 0.03
CA ASP A 35 -30.76 10.40 0.46
C ASP A 35 -31.72 11.37 1.16
N GLU A 36 -31.66 11.41 2.49
CA GLU A 36 -32.43 12.31 3.33
C GLU A 36 -31.50 13.38 3.91
N GLU A 37 -31.83 14.67 3.73
CA GLU A 37 -31.05 15.77 4.30
C GLU A 37 -31.23 15.82 5.83
N MET A 38 -30.25 15.29 6.56
CA MET A 38 -30.23 15.31 8.02
C MET A 38 -29.62 16.62 8.57
N PRO A 39 -30.15 17.21 9.66
CA PRO A 39 -29.49 18.31 10.35
C PRO A 39 -28.11 17.89 10.88
N LEU A 40 -27.16 18.83 10.92
CA LEU A 40 -25.76 18.57 11.30
C LEU A 40 -25.62 17.87 12.67
N THR A 41 -26.48 18.21 13.62
CA THR A 41 -26.49 17.60 14.96
C THR A 41 -26.78 16.10 14.88
N GLU A 42 -27.75 15.71 14.06
CA GLU A 42 -28.13 14.30 13.87
C GLU A 42 -27.02 13.54 13.13
N HIS A 43 -26.36 14.17 12.16
CA HIS A 43 -25.22 13.57 11.45
C HIS A 43 -24.04 13.30 12.39
N ILE A 44 -23.74 14.24 13.31
CA ILE A 44 -22.70 14.06 14.34
C ILE A 44 -23.11 12.97 15.34
N GLU A 45 -24.37 12.97 15.78
CA GLU A 45 -24.90 11.96 16.68
C GLU A 45 -24.76 10.56 16.09
N GLU A 46 -25.07 10.39 14.80
CA GLU A 46 -24.88 9.13 14.10
C GLU A 46 -23.41 8.72 14.07
N MET A 47 -22.49 9.63 13.72
CA MET A 47 -21.05 9.34 13.72
C MET A 47 -20.58 8.86 15.10
N VAL A 48 -20.98 9.53 16.18
CA VAL A 48 -20.59 9.18 17.55
C VAL A 48 -21.21 7.84 17.96
N ARG A 49 -22.47 7.58 17.62
CA ARG A 49 -23.13 6.30 17.89
C ARG A 49 -22.40 5.14 17.22
N ARG A 50 -22.06 5.29 15.94
CA ARG A 50 -21.32 4.31 15.12
C ARG A 50 -19.93 4.06 15.69
N LEU A 51 -19.19 5.11 16.02
CA LEU A 51 -17.90 5.01 16.68
C LEU A 51 -18.00 4.30 18.04
N GLY A 52 -19.05 4.59 18.81
CA GLY A 52 -19.34 3.94 20.08
C GLY A 52 -19.50 2.42 19.94
N VAL A 53 -20.17 1.95 18.90
CA VAL A 53 -20.30 0.51 18.59
C VAL A 53 -18.93 -0.13 18.33
N VAL A 54 -18.07 0.52 17.55
CA VAL A 54 -16.71 0.03 17.26
C VAL A 54 -15.86 -0.03 18.54
N VAL A 55 -15.89 1.02 19.34
CA VAL A 55 -15.14 1.10 20.61
C VAL A 55 -15.65 0.06 21.60
N LEU A 56 -16.96 -0.16 21.68
CA LEU A 56 -17.54 -1.18 22.54
C LEU A 56 -17.12 -2.59 22.09
N ALA A 57 -17.18 -2.88 20.79
CA ALA A 57 -16.73 -4.17 20.25
C ALA A 57 -15.23 -4.41 20.55
N MET A 58 -14.40 -3.39 20.35
CA MET A 58 -12.98 -3.42 20.70
C MET A 58 -12.77 -3.71 22.19
N ALA A 59 -13.53 -3.04 23.08
CA ALA A 59 -13.45 -3.21 24.53
C ALA A 59 -13.90 -4.60 24.98
N VAL A 60 -14.96 -5.15 24.38
CA VAL A 60 -15.45 -6.52 24.65
C VAL A 60 -14.39 -7.54 24.28
N VAL A 61 -13.82 -7.46 23.08
CA VAL A 61 -12.77 -8.39 22.64
C VAL A 61 -11.51 -8.25 23.50
N ALA A 62 -11.12 -7.01 23.85
CA ALA A 62 -10.01 -6.78 24.78
C ALA A 62 -10.28 -7.40 26.16
N GLY A 63 -11.50 -7.28 26.69
CA GLY A 63 -11.92 -7.91 27.94
C GLY A 63 -11.83 -9.44 27.89
N VAL A 64 -12.19 -10.04 26.76
CA VAL A 64 -12.06 -11.50 26.53
C VAL A 64 -10.60 -11.93 26.39
N ALA A 65 -9.74 -11.10 25.78
CA ALA A 65 -8.32 -11.40 25.59
C ALA A 65 -7.50 -11.23 26.89
N PHE A 66 -7.94 -10.35 27.81
CA PHE A 66 -7.21 -9.97 29.01
C PHE A 66 -6.78 -11.14 29.92
N PRO A 67 -7.63 -12.16 30.21
CA PRO A 67 -7.20 -13.33 30.99
C PRO A 67 -6.07 -14.14 30.33
N PHE A 68 -5.88 -14.02 29.02
CA PHE A 68 -4.85 -14.72 28.25
C PHE A 68 -3.61 -13.86 28.00
N ALA A 69 -3.59 -12.62 28.51
CA ALA A 69 -2.56 -11.64 28.19
C ALA A 69 -1.13 -12.12 28.52
N ASP A 70 -0.91 -12.85 29.61
CA ASP A 70 0.41 -13.37 29.96
C ASP A 70 0.95 -14.36 28.91
N ARG A 71 0.07 -15.20 28.36
CA ARG A 71 0.43 -16.14 27.28
C ARG A 71 0.75 -15.39 26.01
N LEU A 72 -0.03 -14.36 25.68
CA LEU A 72 0.20 -13.53 24.50
C LEU A 72 1.50 -12.73 24.62
N ILE A 73 1.79 -12.14 25.79
CA ILE A 73 3.05 -11.43 26.05
C ILE A 73 4.22 -12.39 25.87
N THR A 74 4.17 -13.55 26.52
CA THR A 74 5.23 -14.55 26.45
C THR A 74 5.46 -15.05 25.02
N PHE A 75 4.36 -15.34 24.30
CA PHE A 75 4.40 -15.77 22.91
C PHE A 75 5.07 -14.72 22.02
N LEU A 76 4.61 -13.47 22.07
CA LEU A 76 5.17 -12.39 21.26
C LEU A 76 6.64 -12.13 21.62
N TRP A 77 6.97 -12.10 22.91
CA TRP A 77 8.32 -11.80 23.38
C TRP A 77 9.36 -12.78 22.84
N PHE A 78 9.13 -14.09 23.05
CA PHE A 78 10.07 -15.14 22.65
C PHE A 78 9.93 -15.54 21.17
N SER A 79 9.00 -14.94 20.43
CA SER A 79 8.98 -15.06 18.95
C SER A 79 10.10 -14.25 18.29
N PHE A 80 10.56 -13.18 18.94
CA PHE A 80 11.56 -12.26 18.38
C PHE A 80 12.89 -12.26 19.13
N LEU A 81 12.85 -12.63 20.41
CA LEU A 81 14.02 -12.60 21.29
C LEU A 81 14.42 -14.03 21.67
N PRO A 82 15.73 -14.33 21.72
CA PRO A 82 16.19 -15.66 22.07
C PRO A 82 15.89 -15.97 23.55
N GLY A 83 15.34 -17.16 23.80
CA GLY A 83 15.06 -17.67 25.13
C GLY A 83 13.69 -18.36 25.23
N VAL A 84 13.34 -18.79 26.44
CA VAL A 84 12.00 -19.29 26.80
C VAL A 84 11.61 -18.83 28.19
N ALA A 85 10.31 -18.68 28.45
CA ALA A 85 9.81 -18.19 29.74
C ALA A 85 10.22 -19.06 30.95
N SER A 86 10.34 -20.37 30.78
CA SER A 86 10.74 -21.29 31.85
C SER A 86 12.17 -21.08 32.34
N GLN A 87 12.99 -20.33 31.61
CA GLN A 87 14.37 -19.99 31.97
C GLN A 87 14.49 -18.62 32.65
N CYS A 88 13.37 -17.97 32.96
CA CYS A 88 13.33 -16.66 33.59
C CYS A 88 12.86 -16.74 35.05
N PRO A 89 13.53 -16.08 36.02
CA PRO A 89 14.74 -15.28 35.89
C PRO A 89 16.00 -16.15 35.65
N PRO A 90 16.97 -15.68 34.85
CA PRO A 90 18.17 -16.46 34.56
C PRO A 90 19.09 -16.51 35.79
N PRO A 91 19.87 -17.60 35.99
CA PRO A 91 20.91 -17.65 37.01
C PRO A 91 21.91 -16.49 36.86
N ALA A 92 22.53 -16.07 37.96
CA ALA A 92 23.55 -15.03 37.94
C ALA A 92 24.68 -15.39 36.95
N GLY A 93 24.91 -14.53 35.95
CA GLY A 93 25.93 -14.73 34.90
C GLY A 93 25.44 -15.44 33.64
N ALA A 94 24.19 -15.91 33.57
CA ALA A 94 23.65 -16.50 32.35
C ALA A 94 23.17 -15.42 31.36
N THR A 95 23.75 -15.42 30.16
CA THR A 95 23.44 -14.48 29.05
C THR A 95 22.52 -15.08 27.99
N ALA A 96 22.12 -16.35 28.15
CA ALA A 96 21.46 -17.13 27.08
C ALA A 96 19.97 -16.81 26.86
N SER A 97 19.29 -16.15 27.81
CA SER A 97 17.85 -15.87 27.71
C SER A 97 17.56 -14.38 27.87
N SER A 98 16.87 -13.80 26.88
CA SER A 98 16.46 -12.39 26.85
C SER A 98 15.24 -12.16 27.73
N CYS A 99 15.36 -12.39 29.04
CA CYS A 99 14.23 -12.28 29.96
C CYS A 99 13.71 -10.83 30.09
N PRO A 100 12.39 -10.61 30.09
CA PRO A 100 11.80 -9.28 30.22
C PRO A 100 12.06 -8.69 31.61
N ARG A 101 12.62 -7.47 31.65
CA ARG A 101 12.85 -6.72 32.90
C ARG A 101 11.73 -5.73 33.16
N VAL A 102 11.25 -5.69 34.41
CA VAL A 102 10.21 -4.76 34.86
C VAL A 102 10.87 -3.63 35.65
N TYR A 103 10.69 -2.38 35.19
CA TYR A 103 11.29 -1.19 35.82
C TYR A 103 10.30 -0.33 36.62
N HIS A 104 9.01 -0.64 36.56
CA HIS A 104 7.97 0.05 37.34
C HIS A 104 6.82 -0.91 37.66
N PRO A 105 6.11 -0.73 38.80
CA PRO A 105 5.11 -1.69 39.28
C PRO A 105 3.94 -1.90 38.31
N LEU A 106 3.61 -0.90 37.49
CA LEU A 106 2.51 -0.98 36.52
C LEU A 106 2.91 -1.60 35.17
N ALA A 107 4.19 -1.94 34.94
CA ALA A 107 4.68 -2.35 33.62
C ALA A 107 3.94 -3.57 33.07
N LEU A 108 3.80 -4.62 33.90
CA LEU A 108 3.12 -5.84 33.50
C LEU A 108 1.62 -5.60 33.25
N MET A 109 0.97 -4.79 34.10
CA MET A 109 -0.45 -4.45 33.92
C MET A 109 -0.67 -3.68 32.61
N ILE A 110 0.17 -2.69 32.33
CA ILE A 110 0.12 -1.92 31.08
C ILE A 110 0.41 -2.83 29.87
N ALA A 111 1.37 -3.75 29.97
CA ALA A 111 1.63 -4.72 28.90
C ALA A 111 0.42 -5.63 28.65
N ARG A 112 -0.25 -6.11 29.70
CA ARG A 112 -1.48 -6.91 29.59
C ARG A 112 -2.61 -6.14 28.92
N LEU A 113 -2.81 -4.88 29.31
CA LEU A 113 -3.79 -4.02 28.66
C LEU A 113 -3.45 -3.81 27.18
N LYS A 114 -2.19 -3.49 26.86
CA LYS A 114 -1.73 -3.25 25.48
C LYS A 114 -1.94 -4.45 24.55
N VAL A 115 -1.61 -5.66 24.99
CA VAL A 115 -1.80 -6.84 24.13
C VAL A 115 -3.27 -7.19 23.95
N SER A 116 -4.08 -6.94 24.98
CA SER A 116 -5.52 -7.19 24.94
C SER A 116 -6.23 -6.17 24.05
N THR A 117 -5.87 -4.89 24.15
CA THR A 117 -6.39 -3.85 23.27
C THR A 117 -5.92 -4.01 21.83
N LEU A 118 -4.70 -4.54 21.59
CA LEU A 118 -4.25 -4.91 20.25
C LEU A 118 -5.15 -5.99 19.63
N ALA A 119 -5.46 -7.05 20.38
CA ALA A 119 -6.38 -8.09 19.93
C ALA A 119 -7.77 -7.52 19.62
N GLY A 120 -8.28 -6.67 20.52
CA GLY A 120 -9.53 -5.94 20.30
C GLY A 120 -9.50 -5.07 19.05
N PHE A 121 -8.41 -4.33 18.84
CA PHE A 121 -8.23 -3.45 17.69
C PHE A 121 -8.26 -4.22 16.37
N ILE A 122 -7.51 -5.32 16.26
CA ILE A 122 -7.45 -6.14 15.04
C ILE A 122 -8.85 -6.68 14.67
N ILE A 123 -9.62 -7.16 15.65
CA ILE A 123 -10.97 -7.69 15.44
C ILE A 123 -11.99 -6.56 15.20
N ALA A 124 -11.77 -5.38 15.77
CA ALA A 124 -12.63 -4.22 15.57
C ALA A 124 -12.46 -3.56 14.20
N LEU A 125 -11.35 -3.77 13.48
CA LEU A 125 -11.13 -3.21 12.13
C LEU A 125 -12.23 -3.55 11.10
N PRO A 126 -12.67 -4.82 10.91
CA PRO A 126 -13.78 -5.11 10.01
C PRO A 126 -15.10 -4.49 10.48
N ILE A 127 -15.33 -4.43 11.80
CA ILE A 127 -16.52 -3.77 12.38
C ILE A 127 -16.46 -2.27 12.08
N PHE A 128 -15.30 -1.64 12.22
CA PHE A 128 -15.07 -0.24 11.86
C PHE A 128 -15.40 0.03 10.40
N VAL A 129 -14.94 -0.81 9.47
CA VAL A 129 -15.29 -0.67 8.05
C VAL A 129 -16.79 -0.83 7.81
N TYR A 130 -17.45 -1.75 8.52
CA TYR A 130 -18.89 -1.94 8.42
C TYR A 130 -19.72 -0.78 9.00
N GLU A 131 -19.32 -0.22 10.15
CA GLU A 131 -20.00 0.95 10.72
C GLU A 131 -19.77 2.20 9.87
N THR A 132 -18.59 2.32 9.24
CA THR A 132 -18.29 3.39 8.28
C THR A 132 -19.14 3.26 7.02
N TYR A 133 -19.44 2.02 6.57
CA TYR A 133 -20.44 1.75 5.54
C TYR A 133 -21.83 2.22 5.97
N LEU A 134 -22.30 1.83 7.17
CA LEU A 134 -23.64 2.18 7.64
C LEU A 134 -23.82 3.70 7.76
N PHE A 135 -22.77 4.40 8.20
CA PHE A 135 -22.74 5.85 8.26
C PHE A 135 -22.89 6.50 6.88
N MET A 136 -22.19 6.00 5.86
CA MET A 136 -22.26 6.55 4.50
C MET A 136 -23.42 6.02 3.66
N ARG A 137 -24.07 4.91 4.07
CA ARG A 137 -25.10 4.19 3.29
C ARG A 137 -26.21 5.10 2.71
N PRO A 138 -26.75 6.11 3.44
CA PRO A 138 -27.79 6.99 2.89
C PRO A 138 -27.34 7.69 1.60
N GLY A 139 -26.11 8.20 1.57
CA GLY A 139 -25.54 8.91 0.42
C GLY A 139 -25.01 8.00 -0.71
N LEU A 140 -25.07 6.66 -0.56
CA LEU A 140 -24.57 5.72 -1.57
C LEU A 140 -25.67 5.22 -2.49
N TYR A 141 -25.38 5.17 -3.80
CA TYR A 141 -26.27 4.53 -4.76
C TYR A 141 -26.39 3.02 -4.49
N PRO A 142 -27.53 2.37 -4.80
CA PRO A 142 -27.74 0.94 -4.55
C PRO A 142 -26.65 0.03 -5.16
N ARG A 143 -26.08 0.45 -6.31
CA ARG A 143 -24.99 -0.27 -6.97
C ARG A 143 -23.65 -0.16 -6.25
N GLU A 144 -23.43 0.88 -5.46
CA GLU A 144 -22.19 1.12 -4.70
C GLU A 144 -22.21 0.38 -3.36
N ARG A 145 -23.38 0.27 -2.74
CA ARG A 145 -23.59 -0.42 -1.46
C ARG A 145 -23.05 -1.85 -1.45
N LYS A 146 -23.32 -2.63 -2.50
CA LYS A 146 -22.84 -4.01 -2.63
C LYS A 146 -21.31 -4.11 -2.65
N TYR A 147 -20.62 -3.14 -3.23
CA TYR A 147 -19.17 -3.15 -3.32
C TYR A 147 -18.54 -2.70 -2.00
N TYR A 148 -19.15 -1.73 -1.34
CA TYR A 148 -18.73 -1.35 0.00
C TYR A 148 -18.88 -2.53 0.97
N LEU A 149 -20.01 -3.22 0.96
CA LEU A 149 -20.22 -4.40 1.80
C LEU A 149 -19.17 -5.51 1.54
N ALA A 150 -18.73 -5.70 0.29
CA ALA A 150 -17.64 -6.63 -0.03
C ALA A 150 -16.28 -6.21 0.55
N ALA A 151 -16.10 -4.94 0.92
CA ALA A 151 -14.89 -4.45 1.58
C ALA A 151 -14.77 -4.94 3.03
N VAL A 152 -15.87 -5.25 3.72
CA VAL A 152 -15.85 -5.69 5.13
C VAL A 152 -15.06 -6.99 5.35
N PRO A 153 -15.37 -8.12 4.66
CA PRO A 153 -14.55 -9.33 4.80
C PRO A 153 -13.14 -9.14 4.25
N THR A 154 -12.97 -8.28 3.22
CA THR A 154 -11.66 -7.94 2.67
C THR A 154 -10.79 -7.22 3.69
N SER A 155 -11.36 -6.34 4.51
CA SER A 155 -10.68 -5.63 5.60
C SER A 155 -10.09 -6.58 6.63
N LEU A 156 -10.85 -7.61 7.03
CA LEU A 156 -10.36 -8.63 7.97
C LEU A 156 -9.17 -9.39 7.40
N ILE A 157 -9.24 -9.79 6.12
CA ILE A 157 -8.12 -10.48 5.44
C ILE A 157 -6.91 -9.56 5.37
N LEU A 158 -7.08 -8.31 4.94
CA LEU A 158 -5.99 -7.32 4.86
C LEU A 158 -5.37 -7.04 6.23
N ALA A 159 -6.18 -6.90 7.28
CA ALA A 159 -5.69 -6.73 8.65
C ALA A 159 -4.85 -7.95 9.09
N GLY A 160 -5.35 -9.17 8.84
CA GLY A 160 -4.62 -10.40 9.14
C GLY A 160 -3.30 -10.50 8.38
N VAL A 161 -3.29 -10.15 7.08
CA VAL A 161 -2.07 -10.09 6.26
C VAL A 161 -1.12 -9.02 6.79
N GLY A 162 -1.61 -7.86 7.22
CA GLY A 162 -0.79 -6.80 7.80
C GLY A 162 -0.13 -7.21 9.11
N VAL A 163 -0.89 -7.85 10.01
CA VAL A 163 -0.36 -8.42 11.26
C VAL A 163 0.69 -9.49 10.96
N ALA A 164 0.41 -10.38 10.00
CA ALA A 164 1.36 -11.40 9.57
C ALA A 164 2.63 -10.79 8.96
N PHE A 165 2.51 -9.76 8.12
CA PHE A 165 3.63 -9.05 7.54
C PHE A 165 4.51 -8.41 8.63
N ALA A 166 3.89 -7.77 9.63
CA ALA A 166 4.63 -7.23 10.76
C ALA A 166 5.32 -8.31 11.59
N PHE A 167 4.63 -9.41 11.86
CA PHE A 167 5.14 -10.52 12.67
C PHE A 167 6.28 -11.27 11.97
N PHE A 168 6.13 -11.63 10.69
CA PHE A 168 7.10 -12.50 10.01
C PHE A 168 8.25 -11.75 9.32
N LEU A 169 8.06 -10.48 8.95
CA LEU A 169 9.08 -9.73 8.20
C LEU A 169 9.60 -8.54 8.98
N VAL A 170 8.71 -7.66 9.47
CA VAL A 170 9.14 -6.35 9.99
C VAL A 170 9.80 -6.45 11.37
N LEU A 171 9.14 -7.10 12.33
CA LEU A 171 9.68 -7.24 13.68
C LEU A 171 11.00 -8.02 13.70
N PRO A 172 11.15 -9.17 13.00
CA PRO A 172 12.43 -9.86 12.91
C PRO A 172 13.54 -8.99 12.30
N ALA A 173 13.23 -8.22 11.24
CA ALA A 173 14.21 -7.31 10.62
C ALA A 173 14.66 -6.21 11.59
N ILE A 174 13.72 -5.59 12.32
CA ILE A 174 14.02 -4.55 13.30
C ILE A 174 14.86 -5.10 14.45
N PHE A 175 14.48 -6.24 15.04
CA PHE A 175 15.23 -6.84 16.15
C PHE A 175 16.62 -7.31 15.72
N THR A 176 16.76 -7.88 14.53
CA THR A 176 18.08 -8.24 13.96
C THR A 176 18.97 -7.01 13.84
N TYR A 177 18.44 -5.91 13.31
CA TYR A 177 19.17 -4.66 13.18
C TYR A 177 19.58 -4.08 14.55
N PHE A 178 18.65 -3.98 15.51
CA PHE A 178 18.96 -3.39 16.83
C PHE A 178 19.94 -4.23 17.65
N LEU A 179 19.83 -5.57 17.58
CA LEU A 179 20.78 -6.49 18.19
C LEU A 179 22.19 -6.29 17.62
N TYR A 180 22.30 -6.29 16.29
CA TYR A 180 23.58 -6.08 15.59
C TYR A 180 24.17 -4.69 15.88
N TYR A 181 23.34 -3.64 15.85
CA TYR A 181 23.77 -2.27 16.11
C TYR A 181 24.33 -2.08 17.54
N SER A 182 23.85 -2.86 18.50
CA SER A 182 24.20 -2.72 19.92
C SER A 182 25.31 -3.68 20.38
N GLU A 183 25.62 -4.72 19.61
CA GLU A 183 26.52 -5.83 19.98
C GLU A 183 27.92 -5.36 20.42
N SER A 184 28.49 -4.37 19.72
CA SER A 184 29.84 -3.86 20.02
C SER A 184 29.87 -2.77 21.09
N ALA A 185 28.70 -2.22 21.47
CA ALA A 185 28.61 -1.02 22.29
C ALA A 185 28.20 -1.29 23.74
N ALA A 186 27.34 -2.29 23.97
CA ALA A 186 26.79 -2.56 25.31
C ALA A 186 26.30 -3.99 25.49
N VAL A 187 26.23 -4.43 26.75
CA VAL A 187 25.49 -5.64 27.11
C VAL A 187 23.99 -5.36 27.00
N ILE A 188 23.31 -6.10 26.13
CA ILE A 188 21.91 -5.83 25.79
C ILE A 188 20.97 -6.28 26.91
N ALA A 189 20.07 -5.38 27.29
CA ALA A 189 19.11 -5.57 28.35
C ALA A 189 17.71 -5.12 27.91
N PHE A 190 16.76 -6.05 27.82
CA PHE A 190 15.40 -5.73 27.36
C PHE A 190 14.48 -5.35 28.51
N GLY A 191 14.00 -4.09 28.48
CA GLY A 191 12.87 -3.65 29.29
C GLY A 191 11.55 -4.15 28.71
N LEU A 192 10.68 -4.68 29.56
CA LEU A 192 9.36 -5.17 29.17
C LEU A 192 8.57 -4.07 28.46
N SER A 193 8.49 -2.89 29.07
CA SER A 193 7.60 -1.81 28.61
C SER A 193 8.02 -1.26 27.25
N GLU A 194 9.30 -0.96 27.05
CA GLU A 194 9.83 -0.35 25.83
C GLU A 194 9.76 -1.34 24.66
N THR A 195 10.27 -2.54 24.89
CA THR A 195 10.36 -3.60 23.88
C THR A 195 8.98 -4.08 23.46
N PHE A 196 8.09 -4.30 24.43
CA PHE A 196 6.74 -4.76 24.14
C PHE A 196 5.88 -3.65 23.52
N ASN A 197 6.12 -2.37 23.86
CA ASN A 197 5.46 -1.26 23.19
C ASN A 197 5.78 -1.23 21.70
N LEU A 198 7.05 -1.41 21.33
CA LEU A 198 7.46 -1.50 19.93
C LEU A 198 6.73 -2.66 19.21
N MET A 199 6.73 -3.87 19.81
CA MET A 199 6.06 -5.04 19.24
C MET A 199 4.57 -4.79 18.99
N VAL A 200 3.84 -4.36 20.03
CA VAL A 200 2.39 -4.13 19.96
C VAL A 200 2.04 -3.03 18.98
N MET A 201 2.77 -1.92 19.04
CA MET A 201 2.54 -0.78 18.16
C MET A 201 2.80 -1.13 16.70
N MET A 202 3.86 -1.90 16.38
CA MET A 202 4.11 -2.36 15.01
C MET A 202 2.99 -3.28 14.52
N LEU A 203 2.57 -4.28 15.30
CA LEU A 203 1.48 -5.18 14.90
C LEU A 203 0.19 -4.40 14.61
N GLY A 204 -0.17 -3.45 15.48
CA GLY A 204 -1.37 -2.62 15.29
C GLY A 204 -1.23 -1.67 14.10
N LEU A 205 -0.09 -1.00 13.97
CA LEU A 205 0.17 -0.04 12.89
C LEU A 205 0.12 -0.73 11.52
N PHE A 206 0.70 -1.92 11.36
CA PHE A 206 0.63 -2.65 10.11
C PHE A 206 -0.76 -3.21 9.81
N ALA A 207 -1.53 -3.64 10.81
CA ALA A 207 -2.93 -4.00 10.61
C ALA A 207 -3.75 -2.84 10.01
N PHE A 208 -3.46 -1.61 10.47
CA PHE A 208 -4.07 -0.38 9.95
C PHE A 208 -3.53 0.03 8.58
N ILE A 209 -2.21 0.01 8.38
CA ILE A 209 -1.56 0.37 7.11
C ILE A 209 -2.03 -0.52 5.96
N PHE A 210 -2.26 -1.81 6.24
CA PHE A 210 -2.79 -2.73 5.23
C PHE A 210 -4.22 -2.43 4.82
N GLN A 211 -4.92 -1.48 5.46
CA GLN A 211 -6.21 -0.96 5.00
C GLN A 211 -6.07 0.12 3.91
N ILE A 212 -4.86 0.65 3.64
CA ILE A 212 -4.63 1.66 2.60
C ILE A 212 -5.20 1.24 1.23
N PRO A 213 -4.95 0.01 0.71
CA PRO A 213 -5.55 -0.44 -0.55
C PRO A 213 -7.06 -0.36 -0.54
N LEU A 214 -7.68 -0.80 0.55
CA LEU A 214 -9.13 -0.80 0.71
C LEU A 214 -9.69 0.62 0.70
N PHE A 215 -9.08 1.55 1.44
CA PHE A 215 -9.53 2.95 1.44
C PHE A 215 -9.34 3.64 0.09
N VAL A 216 -8.23 3.39 -0.60
CA VAL A 216 -7.99 3.93 -1.95
C VAL A 216 -9.03 3.39 -2.93
N MET A 217 -9.31 2.08 -2.89
CA MET A 217 -10.34 1.46 -3.72
C MET A 217 -11.72 2.07 -3.45
N LEU A 218 -12.12 2.16 -2.19
CA LEU A 218 -13.39 2.74 -1.78
C LEU A 218 -13.52 4.20 -2.24
N ALA A 219 -12.48 5.02 -2.06
CA ALA A 219 -12.48 6.42 -2.47
C ALA A 219 -12.63 6.60 -4.00
N ILE A 220 -12.05 5.69 -4.79
CA ILE A 220 -12.22 5.70 -6.25
C ILE A 220 -13.62 5.22 -6.65
N MET A 221 -14.10 4.16 -6.01
CA MET A 221 -15.41 3.58 -6.33
C MET A 221 -16.57 4.51 -6.01
N MET A 222 -16.47 5.30 -4.93
CA MET A 222 -17.44 6.34 -4.57
C MET A 222 -17.27 7.63 -5.38
N GLY A 223 -16.29 7.69 -6.30
CA GLY A 223 -16.05 8.87 -7.12
C GLY A 223 -15.45 10.06 -6.36
N LEU A 224 -15.02 9.89 -5.10
CA LEU A 224 -14.37 10.94 -4.30
C LEU A 224 -13.04 11.37 -4.92
N VAL A 225 -12.29 10.42 -5.47
CA VAL A 225 -11.02 10.66 -6.14
C VAL A 225 -10.93 9.83 -7.42
N THR A 226 -10.10 10.27 -8.36
CA THR A 226 -9.78 9.47 -9.55
C THR A 226 -8.37 8.90 -9.45
N ARG A 227 -8.13 7.75 -10.10
CA ARG A 227 -6.79 7.16 -10.16
C ARG A 227 -5.74 8.15 -10.69
N ARG A 228 -6.09 8.90 -11.74
CA ARG A 228 -5.22 9.94 -12.32
C ARG A 228 -4.92 11.07 -11.33
N TRP A 229 -5.90 11.45 -10.52
CA TRP A 229 -5.72 12.47 -9.48
C TRP A 229 -4.73 12.01 -8.41
N LEU A 230 -4.82 10.74 -7.98
CA LEU A 230 -3.89 10.13 -7.03
C LEU A 230 -2.48 10.00 -7.62
N GLU A 231 -2.37 9.54 -8.86
CA GLU A 231 -1.08 9.41 -9.58
C GLU A 231 -0.38 10.77 -9.74
N ALA A 232 -1.12 11.82 -10.08
CA ALA A 232 -0.58 13.18 -10.21
C ALA A 232 -0.07 13.73 -8.87
N ARG A 233 -0.56 13.21 -7.74
CA ARG A 233 -0.27 13.67 -6.37
C ARG A 233 0.55 12.68 -5.55
N ARG A 234 1.16 11.67 -6.17
CA ARG A 234 1.94 10.63 -5.48
C ARG A 234 2.97 11.19 -4.50
N LEU A 235 3.64 12.30 -4.86
CA LEU A 235 4.66 12.91 -4.00
C LEU A 235 4.08 13.43 -2.68
N TYR A 236 2.83 13.92 -2.67
CA TYR A 236 2.15 14.33 -1.43
C TYR A 236 1.79 13.12 -0.57
N PHE A 237 1.33 12.03 -1.18
CA PHE A 237 1.06 10.78 -0.45
C PHE A 237 2.34 10.17 0.12
N TRP A 238 3.42 10.10 -0.67
CA TRP A 238 4.71 9.59 -0.19
C TRP A 238 5.26 10.44 0.94
N GLY A 239 5.19 11.78 0.82
CA GLY A 239 5.55 12.70 1.90
C GLY A 239 4.69 12.50 3.14
N GLY A 240 3.38 12.35 2.99
CA GLY A 240 2.45 12.07 4.09
C GLY A 240 2.74 10.75 4.79
N PHE A 241 2.99 9.67 4.04
CA PHE A 241 3.36 8.37 4.59
C PHE A 241 4.70 8.41 5.31
N LEU A 242 5.68 9.12 4.76
CA LEU A 242 6.96 9.33 5.42
C LEU A 242 6.78 10.08 6.75
N THR A 243 5.99 11.17 6.76
CA THR A 243 5.69 11.93 7.98
C THR A 243 4.99 11.06 9.02
N ILE A 244 3.96 10.31 8.64
CA ILE A 244 3.25 9.41 9.56
C ILE A 244 4.22 8.36 10.11
N ALA A 245 5.03 7.73 9.27
CA ALA A 245 5.95 6.70 9.70
C ALA A 245 6.98 7.22 10.72
N PHE A 246 7.60 8.38 10.46
CA PHE A 246 8.57 8.99 11.37
C PHE A 246 7.94 9.57 12.63
N PHE A 247 6.68 9.99 12.60
CA PHE A 247 6.00 10.51 13.77
C PHE A 247 5.53 9.41 14.73
N PHE A 248 5.03 8.29 14.18
CA PHE A 248 4.48 7.20 14.99
C PHE A 248 5.49 6.10 15.33
N SER A 249 6.66 6.06 14.69
CA SER A 249 7.72 5.10 15.04
C SER A 249 8.73 5.73 16.00
N PRO A 250 8.84 5.27 17.26
CA PRO A 250 9.80 5.75 18.26
C PRO A 250 11.17 5.10 18.00
N ASP A 251 11.72 5.29 16.82
CA ASP A 251 13.03 4.79 16.41
C ASP A 251 13.86 5.93 15.80
N PRO A 252 14.88 6.44 16.52
CA PRO A 252 15.72 7.52 16.03
C PRO A 252 16.71 7.08 14.95
N THR A 253 16.91 5.77 14.74
CA THR A 253 17.83 5.25 13.72
C THR A 253 17.25 5.37 12.30
N GLY A 254 15.93 5.54 12.19
CA GLY A 254 15.23 5.62 10.92
C GLY A 254 14.87 4.27 10.32
N MET A 255 15.35 3.14 10.86
CA MET A 255 15.13 1.82 10.24
C MET A 255 13.66 1.40 10.26
N ALA A 256 13.01 1.43 11.42
CA ALA A 256 11.59 1.12 11.56
C ALA A 256 10.70 2.08 10.74
N PRO A 257 10.81 3.43 10.85
CA PRO A 257 9.97 4.33 10.08
C PRO A 257 10.20 4.25 8.57
N ILE A 258 11.43 3.98 8.09
CA ILE A 258 11.69 3.78 6.66
C ILE A 258 10.98 2.52 6.16
N LEU A 259 11.07 1.39 6.90
CA LEU A 259 10.36 0.15 6.53
C LEU A 259 8.84 0.35 6.48
N VAL A 260 8.29 1.07 7.45
CA VAL A 260 6.87 1.44 7.50
C VAL A 260 6.50 2.30 6.29
N ALA A 261 7.24 3.38 6.02
CA ALA A 261 6.97 4.29 4.90
C ALA A 261 7.05 3.56 3.55
N VAL A 262 8.08 2.74 3.34
CA VAL A 262 8.24 1.92 2.13
C VAL A 262 7.05 0.98 1.97
N THR A 263 6.56 0.36 3.04
CA THR A 263 5.39 -0.52 2.99
C THR A 263 4.13 0.25 2.59
N MET A 264 3.89 1.43 3.20
CA MET A 264 2.74 2.29 2.86
C MET A 264 2.78 2.72 1.39
N VAL A 265 3.95 3.17 0.90
CA VAL A 265 4.16 3.55 -0.51
C VAL A 265 3.93 2.35 -1.43
N THR A 266 4.44 1.18 -1.07
CA THR A 266 4.27 -0.05 -1.85
C THR A 266 2.81 -0.46 -1.96
N LEU A 267 2.05 -0.41 -0.86
CA LEU A 267 0.62 -0.71 -0.87
C LEU A 267 -0.16 0.29 -1.71
N PHE A 268 0.15 1.59 -1.59
CA PHE A 268 -0.49 2.64 -2.38
C PHE A 268 -0.21 2.49 -3.88
N GLU A 269 1.07 2.42 -4.27
CA GLU A 269 1.47 2.26 -5.68
C GLU A 269 1.03 0.91 -6.24
N GLY A 270 1.05 -0.15 -5.43
CA GLY A 270 0.53 -1.46 -5.78
C GLY A 270 -0.97 -1.41 -6.09
N THR A 271 -1.75 -0.68 -5.29
CA THR A 271 -3.18 -0.47 -5.53
C THR A 271 -3.42 0.30 -6.81
N LEU A 272 -2.70 1.40 -7.05
CA LEU A 272 -2.79 2.17 -8.29
C LEU A 272 -2.41 1.31 -9.51
N THR A 273 -1.38 0.48 -9.37
CA THR A 273 -0.90 -0.44 -10.42
C THR A 273 -1.95 -1.50 -10.75
N LEU A 274 -2.53 -2.13 -9.72
CA LEU A 274 -3.59 -3.12 -9.87
C LEU A 274 -4.83 -2.52 -10.55
N LEU A 275 -5.21 -1.30 -10.19
CA LEU A 275 -6.29 -0.56 -10.84
C LEU A 275 -6.04 -0.23 -12.31
N ARG A 276 -4.77 -0.04 -12.71
CA ARG A 276 -4.43 0.08 -14.15
C ARG A 276 -4.71 -1.21 -14.88
N TRP A 277 -4.38 -2.33 -14.25
CA TRP A 277 -4.50 -3.66 -14.84
C TRP A 277 -5.95 -4.14 -14.91
N THR A 278 -6.75 -3.89 -13.87
CA THR A 278 -8.18 -4.26 -13.83
C THR A 278 -9.06 -3.34 -14.68
N GLY A 279 -8.50 -2.29 -15.30
CA GLY A 279 -9.20 -1.43 -16.24
C GLY A 279 -10.40 -0.69 -15.64
N THR A 280 -10.47 -0.56 -14.31
CA THR A 280 -11.55 0.15 -13.59
C THR A 280 -11.37 1.68 -13.66
N ASP A 281 -10.72 2.17 -14.72
CA ASP A 281 -10.82 3.58 -15.07
C ASP A 281 -12.27 3.84 -15.48
N SER A 282 -12.94 4.64 -14.65
CA SER A 282 -14.14 5.36 -15.04
C SER A 282 -13.91 5.99 -16.43
N ARG A 283 -14.71 5.48 -17.38
CA ARG A 283 -14.72 5.74 -18.83
C ARG A 283 -13.56 5.15 -19.64
N THR A 284 -13.80 3.90 -20.05
CA THR A 284 -13.30 3.20 -21.25
C THR A 284 -11.78 3.09 -21.40
N SER A 285 -11.24 1.91 -21.10
CA SER A 285 -10.04 1.42 -21.78
C SER A 285 -10.33 1.41 -23.29
N THR A 286 -9.76 2.39 -23.98
CA THR A 286 -9.77 2.45 -25.44
C THR A 286 -8.79 1.40 -25.92
N VAL A 287 -9.13 0.64 -26.96
CA VAL A 287 -8.25 -0.39 -27.55
C VAL A 287 -6.86 0.18 -27.83
N GLU A 288 -6.77 1.48 -28.15
CA GLU A 288 -5.53 2.26 -28.26
C GLU A 288 -4.60 2.22 -27.03
N GLN A 289 -5.11 2.15 -25.80
CA GLN A 289 -4.25 2.05 -24.61
C GLN A 289 -3.63 0.66 -24.45
N VAL A 290 -4.34 -0.40 -24.85
CA VAL A 290 -3.75 -1.75 -24.83
C VAL A 290 -2.80 -1.89 -26.02
N ALA A 291 -3.12 -1.31 -27.17
CA ALA A 291 -2.24 -1.26 -28.34
C ALA A 291 -0.97 -0.42 -28.10
N SER A 292 -1.00 0.57 -27.21
CA SER A 292 0.20 1.37 -26.87
C SER A 292 1.21 0.62 -26.00
N LEU A 293 0.84 -0.55 -25.45
CA LEU A 293 1.75 -1.44 -24.72
C LEU A 293 2.59 -2.34 -25.64
N ARG A 294 2.34 -2.35 -26.96
CA ARG A 294 3.14 -3.06 -27.98
C ARG A 294 4.65 -2.97 -27.76
N PRO A 295 5.27 -1.77 -27.66
CA PRO A 295 6.72 -1.68 -27.50
C PRO A 295 7.20 -2.36 -26.23
N LEU A 296 6.46 -2.23 -25.12
CA LEU A 296 6.82 -2.83 -23.84
C LEU A 296 6.66 -4.35 -23.88
N LEU A 297 5.58 -4.85 -24.48
CA LEU A 297 5.36 -6.28 -24.68
C LEU A 297 6.47 -6.87 -25.55
N TYR A 298 6.82 -6.25 -26.68
CA TYR A 298 7.91 -6.74 -27.53
C TYR A 298 9.25 -6.74 -26.81
N THR A 299 9.57 -5.70 -26.02
CA THR A 299 10.83 -5.69 -25.27
C THR A 299 10.86 -6.74 -24.16
N LEU A 300 9.75 -6.95 -23.44
CA LEU A 300 9.68 -8.00 -22.42
C LEU A 300 9.75 -9.40 -23.05
N THR A 301 9.03 -9.62 -24.15
CA THR A 301 9.04 -10.91 -24.86
C THR A 301 10.43 -11.19 -25.42
N ALA A 302 11.11 -10.19 -25.97
CA ALA A 302 12.49 -10.31 -26.43
C ALA A 302 13.49 -10.58 -25.29
N ALA A 303 13.32 -9.90 -24.14
CA ALA A 303 14.16 -10.13 -22.96
C ALA A 303 13.98 -11.54 -22.41
N VAL A 304 12.73 -12.01 -22.26
CA VAL A 304 12.43 -13.38 -21.83
C VAL A 304 12.95 -14.40 -22.84
N ALA A 305 12.78 -14.14 -24.14
CA ALA A 305 13.31 -15.01 -25.20
C ALA A 305 14.83 -15.14 -25.12
N TYR A 306 15.54 -14.03 -24.93
CA TYR A 306 17.00 -14.04 -24.78
C TYR A 306 17.44 -14.87 -23.57
N VAL A 307 16.75 -14.71 -22.43
CA VAL A 307 17.06 -15.44 -21.19
C VAL A 307 16.84 -16.95 -21.33
N VAL A 308 15.89 -17.37 -22.16
CA VAL A 308 15.49 -18.78 -22.32
C VAL A 308 16.14 -19.42 -23.56
N SER A 309 16.80 -18.62 -24.40
CA SER A 309 17.51 -19.06 -25.61
C SER A 309 18.90 -19.61 -25.32
N PRO A 310 19.49 -20.38 -26.25
CA PRO A 310 20.88 -20.83 -26.13
C PRO A 310 21.91 -19.72 -26.42
N ALA A 311 21.48 -18.45 -26.47
CA ALA A 311 22.39 -17.33 -26.69
C ALA A 311 23.37 -17.17 -25.50
N PRO A 312 24.62 -16.74 -25.76
CA PRO A 312 25.58 -16.52 -24.69
C PRO A 312 25.08 -15.41 -23.76
N MET A 313 24.90 -15.75 -22.48
CA MET A 313 24.56 -14.79 -21.43
C MET A 313 25.72 -13.85 -21.16
N PRO A 314 25.46 -12.57 -20.82
CA PRO A 314 26.53 -11.65 -20.45
C PRO A 314 27.19 -12.12 -19.16
N THR A 315 28.50 -12.33 -19.19
CA THR A 315 29.29 -12.52 -17.96
C THR A 315 29.50 -11.16 -17.30
N GLY A 316 29.44 -11.11 -15.96
CA GLY A 316 29.71 -9.87 -15.22
C GLY A 316 31.08 -9.28 -15.59
N TYR A 317 31.19 -7.95 -15.60
CA TYR A 317 32.41 -7.23 -16.02
C TYR A 317 33.16 -6.61 -14.85
N PHE A 318 32.87 -7.01 -13.61
CA PHE A 318 33.54 -6.48 -12.40
C PHE A 318 35.08 -6.52 -12.50
N GLY A 319 35.64 -7.59 -13.06
CA GLY A 319 37.10 -7.72 -13.26
C GLY A 319 37.69 -6.82 -14.35
N GLN A 320 36.86 -6.10 -15.10
CA GLN A 320 37.27 -5.12 -16.12
C GLN A 320 37.15 -3.67 -15.62
N LEU A 321 36.68 -3.46 -14.38
CA LEU A 321 36.64 -2.12 -13.79
C LEU A 321 38.06 -1.59 -13.54
N PRO A 322 38.29 -0.26 -13.62
CA PRO A 322 39.60 0.32 -13.33
C PRO A 322 40.08 -0.09 -11.92
N PRO A 323 41.37 -0.49 -11.75
CA PRO A 323 41.89 -0.94 -10.46
C PRO A 323 41.65 0.07 -9.33
N ALA A 324 41.81 1.37 -9.59
CA ALA A 324 41.53 2.43 -8.62
C ALA A 324 40.08 2.40 -8.07
N VAL A 325 39.11 1.95 -8.86
CA VAL A 325 37.70 1.83 -8.43
C VAL A 325 37.53 0.57 -7.60
N VAL A 326 38.09 -0.56 -8.04
CA VAL A 326 37.98 -1.84 -7.34
C VAL A 326 38.69 -1.78 -5.99
N ASP A 327 39.92 -1.25 -5.96
CA ASP A 327 40.74 -1.10 -4.75
C ASP A 327 40.12 -0.08 -3.79
N GLY A 328 39.57 1.02 -4.31
CA GLY A 328 38.86 2.02 -3.50
C GLY A 328 37.58 1.46 -2.86
N LEU A 329 36.81 0.67 -3.59
CA LEU A 329 35.62 0.00 -3.06
C LEU A 329 35.99 -1.09 -2.04
N ALA A 330 37.10 -1.80 -2.24
CA ALA A 330 37.64 -2.77 -1.30
C ALA A 330 38.10 -2.12 0.00
N TYR A 331 38.84 -1.00 -0.09
CA TYR A 331 39.30 -0.24 1.08
C TYR A 331 38.14 0.28 1.94
N LEU A 332 37.02 0.66 1.31
CA LEU A 332 35.82 1.13 1.99
C LEU A 332 34.88 0.00 2.46
N GLY A 333 35.19 -1.26 2.16
CA GLY A 333 34.30 -2.40 2.46
C GLY A 333 32.98 -2.41 1.67
N LEU A 334 32.92 -1.70 0.53
CA LEU A 334 31.72 -1.49 -0.29
C LEU A 334 31.66 -2.39 -1.54
N THR A 335 32.46 -3.45 -1.60
CA THR A 335 32.54 -4.36 -2.76
C THR A 335 31.20 -5.03 -3.09
N SER A 336 30.41 -5.36 -2.08
CA SER A 336 29.05 -5.90 -2.25
C SER A 336 28.03 -4.86 -2.76
N ALA A 337 28.31 -3.57 -2.55
CA ALA A 337 27.47 -2.45 -3.00
C ALA A 337 27.84 -1.93 -4.41
N THR A 338 28.84 -2.52 -5.08
CA THR A 338 29.30 -2.12 -6.42
C THR A 338 28.16 -1.94 -7.43
N PRO A 339 27.13 -2.82 -7.49
CA PRO A 339 26.03 -2.64 -8.44
C PRO A 339 25.24 -1.35 -8.27
N ILE A 340 24.99 -0.98 -7.01
CA ILE A 340 24.26 0.23 -6.66
C ILE A 340 25.11 1.45 -6.98
N ILE A 341 26.40 1.40 -6.65
CA ILE A 341 27.33 2.52 -6.86
C ILE A 341 27.49 2.82 -8.36
N VAL A 342 27.72 1.79 -9.18
CA VAL A 342 27.85 1.95 -10.64
C VAL A 342 26.53 2.42 -11.26
N GLY A 343 25.39 1.86 -10.84
CA GLY A 343 24.07 2.29 -11.31
C GLY A 343 23.78 3.76 -10.97
N LEU A 344 24.06 4.18 -9.73
CA LEU A 344 23.89 5.57 -9.29
C LEU A 344 24.86 6.52 -9.98
N ALA A 345 26.10 6.09 -10.27
CA ALA A 345 27.05 6.89 -11.02
C ALA A 345 26.55 7.17 -12.45
N ILE A 346 26.03 6.15 -13.14
CA ILE A 346 25.45 6.30 -14.49
C ILE A 346 24.24 7.26 -14.46
N ILE A 347 23.34 7.09 -13.49
CA ILE A 347 22.18 7.99 -13.31
C ILE A 347 22.66 9.42 -13.00
N GLY A 348 23.65 9.57 -12.13
CA GLY A 348 24.23 10.86 -11.75
C GLY A 348 24.85 11.59 -12.93
N VAL A 349 25.62 10.89 -13.76
CA VAL A 349 26.20 11.44 -15.01
C VAL A 349 25.10 11.85 -15.98
N PHE A 350 24.11 10.99 -16.21
CA PHE A 350 22.98 11.32 -17.09
C PHE A 350 22.21 12.55 -16.61
N GLU A 351 21.87 12.63 -15.32
CA GLU A 351 21.16 13.79 -14.77
C GLU A 351 22.03 15.06 -14.73
N GLY A 352 23.34 14.91 -14.53
CA GLY A 352 24.31 15.99 -14.65
C GLY A 352 24.35 16.58 -16.06
N ILE A 353 24.46 15.72 -17.08
CA ILE A 353 24.40 16.10 -18.50
C ILE A 353 23.04 16.73 -18.80
N ASN A 354 21.93 16.13 -18.35
CA ASN A 354 20.58 16.64 -18.54
C ASN A 354 20.42 18.05 -17.92
N ARG A 355 20.96 18.30 -16.73
CA ARG A 355 20.97 19.64 -16.11
C ARG A 355 21.82 20.62 -16.90
N LEU A 356 22.99 20.20 -17.38
CA LEU A 356 23.90 21.05 -18.14
C LEU A 356 23.30 21.42 -19.51
N VAL A 357 22.71 20.45 -20.21
CA VAL A 357 21.98 20.67 -21.47
C VAL A 357 20.75 21.56 -21.26
N ARG A 358 20.01 21.39 -20.15
CA ARG A 358 18.90 22.29 -19.80
C ARG A 358 19.34 23.72 -19.50
N ARG A 359 20.57 23.92 -19.01
CA ARG A 359 21.15 25.26 -18.80
C ARG A 359 21.70 25.85 -20.10
N ALA A 360 22.24 25.03 -20.98
CA ALA A 360 22.90 25.46 -22.22
C ALA A 360 21.96 25.60 -23.43
N THR A 361 20.85 24.85 -23.47
CA THR A 361 19.96 24.79 -24.65
C THR A 361 18.48 24.88 -24.25
N GLY A 362 17.77 25.83 -24.85
CA GLY A 362 16.33 26.05 -24.64
C GLY A 362 15.41 25.19 -25.50
N ASP A 363 15.96 24.33 -26.37
CA ASP A 363 15.19 23.61 -27.38
C ASP A 363 14.24 22.56 -26.75
N TYR A 364 12.95 22.76 -27.00
CA TYR A 364 11.87 21.88 -26.55
C TYR A 364 12.01 20.44 -27.06
N ARG A 365 12.57 20.24 -28.27
CA ARG A 365 12.75 18.89 -28.85
C ARG A 365 13.78 18.09 -28.06
N VAL A 366 14.90 18.70 -27.72
CA VAL A 366 15.97 18.08 -26.92
C VAL A 366 15.47 17.76 -25.50
N ARG A 367 14.70 18.68 -24.89
CA ARG A 367 14.12 18.45 -23.55
C ARG A 367 13.14 17.29 -23.53
N THR A 368 12.32 17.17 -24.58
CA THR A 368 11.36 16.07 -24.72
C THR A 368 12.05 14.73 -24.97
N LEU A 369 13.11 14.72 -25.78
CA LEU A 369 13.94 13.54 -26.00
C LEU A 369 14.64 13.06 -24.71
N LEU A 370 15.28 13.97 -23.96
CA LEU A 370 15.93 13.64 -22.69
C LEU A 370 14.92 13.16 -21.63
N ALA A 371 13.71 13.74 -21.60
CA ALA A 371 12.66 13.28 -20.70
C ALA A 371 12.18 11.85 -21.03
N ARG A 372 12.07 11.51 -22.32
CA ARG A 372 11.72 10.16 -22.78
C ARG A 372 12.86 9.15 -22.58
N ALA A 373 14.11 9.58 -22.72
CA ALA A 373 15.30 8.76 -22.52
C ALA A 373 15.58 8.45 -21.03
N ARG A 374 15.00 9.21 -20.10
CA ARG A 374 15.22 9.03 -18.66
C ARG A 374 14.90 7.62 -18.16
N VAL A 375 13.70 7.13 -18.49
CA VAL A 375 13.25 5.80 -18.05
C VAL A 375 14.13 4.67 -18.61
N PRO A 376 14.43 4.59 -19.92
CA PRO A 376 15.29 3.52 -20.43
C PRO A 376 16.74 3.64 -19.92
N VAL A 377 17.27 4.85 -19.70
CA VAL A 377 18.61 5.02 -19.10
C VAL A 377 18.64 4.52 -17.65
N TRP A 378 17.61 4.80 -16.87
CA TRP A 378 17.52 4.32 -15.48
C TRP A 378 17.40 2.80 -15.43
N LEU A 379 16.57 2.20 -16.29
CA LEU A 379 16.45 0.74 -16.40
C LEU A 379 17.78 0.11 -16.86
N GLY A 380 18.45 0.73 -17.85
CA GLY A 380 19.77 0.32 -18.30
C GLY A 380 20.82 0.42 -17.19
N ALA A 381 20.79 1.49 -16.38
CA ALA A 381 21.72 1.67 -15.26
C ALA A 381 21.57 0.58 -14.19
N VAL A 382 20.36 0.08 -13.96
CA VAL A 382 20.12 -1.06 -13.07
C VAL A 382 20.76 -2.33 -13.63
N VAL A 383 20.58 -2.62 -14.92
CA VAL A 383 21.16 -3.81 -15.57
C VAL A 383 22.69 -3.72 -15.64
N VAL A 384 23.21 -2.58 -16.08
CA VAL A 384 24.66 -2.32 -16.18
C VAL A 384 25.30 -2.33 -14.80
N GLY A 385 24.65 -1.73 -13.79
CA GLY A 385 25.10 -1.81 -12.40
C GLY A 385 25.12 -3.25 -11.91
N TYR A 386 24.05 -4.01 -12.13
CA TYR A 386 23.98 -5.42 -11.74
C TYR A 386 25.13 -6.27 -12.33
N LEU A 387 25.47 -6.05 -13.60
CA LEU A 387 26.58 -6.74 -14.27
C LEU A 387 27.97 -6.32 -13.77
N ALA A 388 28.08 -5.22 -13.02
CA ALA A 388 29.28 -4.86 -12.27
C ALA A 388 29.36 -5.55 -10.90
N SER A 389 28.45 -6.45 -10.55
CA SER A 389 28.55 -7.21 -9.30
C SER A 389 29.78 -8.15 -9.33
N PRO A 390 30.55 -8.27 -8.23
CA PRO A 390 31.58 -9.31 -8.08
C PRO A 390 30.98 -10.72 -8.20
N ASP A 391 29.71 -10.87 -7.83
CA ASP A 391 28.96 -12.12 -7.95
C ASP A 391 27.52 -11.88 -8.44
N PRO A 392 27.23 -11.98 -9.74
CA PRO A 392 25.87 -11.85 -10.27
C PRO A 392 25.07 -13.15 -10.07
N GLY A 393 24.67 -13.41 -8.82
CA GLY A 393 24.03 -14.67 -8.42
C GLY A 393 22.70 -15.00 -9.12
N LEU A 394 21.98 -14.03 -9.69
CA LEU A 394 20.76 -14.26 -10.48
C LEU A 394 21.09 -14.93 -11.81
N LEU A 395 22.24 -14.64 -12.42
CA LEU A 395 22.65 -15.26 -13.68
C LEU A 395 23.10 -16.72 -13.48
N ARG A 396 23.58 -17.10 -12.28
CA ARG A 396 23.92 -18.51 -11.95
C ARG A 396 22.73 -19.36 -11.53
N ARG A 397 21.66 -18.79 -10.97
CA ARG A 397 20.47 -19.54 -10.51
C ARG A 397 19.44 -19.80 -11.63
N ILE A 398 19.72 -19.33 -12.84
CA ILE A 398 18.92 -19.56 -14.05
C ILE A 398 19.28 -20.97 -14.56
N ASP A 399 18.89 -22.01 -13.81
CA ASP A 399 18.80 -23.40 -14.27
C ASP A 399 17.51 -23.57 -15.09
N VAL A 400 17.34 -22.76 -16.13
CA VAL A 400 16.19 -22.94 -17.05
C VAL A 400 16.56 -24.04 -18.02
N THR A 401 15.61 -24.94 -18.25
CA THR A 401 15.60 -25.80 -19.43
C THR A 401 15.74 -24.92 -20.66
N VAL A 402 16.96 -24.83 -21.21
CA VAL A 402 17.25 -24.01 -22.40
C VAL A 402 16.40 -24.56 -23.54
N LEU A 403 15.42 -23.79 -23.99
CA LEU A 403 14.64 -24.17 -25.16
C LEU A 403 15.56 -24.09 -26.38
N THR A 404 15.39 -25.00 -27.33
CA THR A 404 16.09 -24.92 -28.61
C THR A 404 15.77 -23.60 -29.32
N THR A 405 16.63 -23.17 -30.25
CA THR A 405 16.40 -21.95 -31.05
C THR A 405 15.05 -21.96 -31.77
N THR A 406 14.61 -23.14 -32.20
CA THR A 406 13.31 -23.37 -32.81
C THR A 406 12.16 -23.21 -31.81
N GLU A 407 12.28 -23.77 -30.61
CA GLU A 407 11.24 -23.70 -29.59
C GLU A 407 11.07 -22.28 -29.02
N THR A 408 12.18 -21.55 -28.83
CA THR A 408 12.14 -20.14 -28.43
C THR A 408 11.51 -19.25 -29.50
N ALA A 409 11.84 -19.45 -30.77
CA ALA A 409 11.20 -18.73 -31.88
C ALA A 409 9.68 -19.00 -31.94
N ILE A 410 9.26 -20.26 -31.77
CA ILE A 410 7.84 -20.64 -31.73
C ILE A 410 7.13 -20.00 -30.53
N ALA A 411 7.75 -20.00 -29.34
CA ALA A 411 7.17 -19.40 -28.14
C ALA A 411 6.98 -17.87 -28.29
N VAL A 412 7.97 -17.16 -28.83
CA VAL A 412 7.89 -15.72 -29.10
C VAL A 412 6.79 -15.42 -30.11
N ALA A 413 6.75 -16.17 -31.22
CA ALA A 413 5.74 -16.01 -32.24
C ALA A 413 4.33 -16.27 -31.69
N ALA A 414 4.16 -17.29 -30.85
CA ALA A 414 2.89 -17.62 -30.20
C ALA A 414 2.41 -16.49 -29.26
N VAL A 415 3.29 -15.94 -28.43
CA VAL A 415 2.94 -14.82 -27.52
C VAL A 415 2.52 -13.58 -28.32
N ILE A 416 3.26 -13.24 -29.38
CA ILE A 416 2.92 -12.09 -30.25
C ILE A 416 1.60 -12.34 -30.99
N LEU A 417 1.39 -13.55 -31.53
CA LEU A 417 0.14 -13.91 -32.22
C LEU A 417 -1.07 -13.87 -31.30
N VAL A 418 -0.96 -14.36 -30.07
CA VAL A 418 -2.04 -14.32 -29.08
C VAL A 418 -2.38 -12.88 -28.73
N TYR A 419 -1.37 -12.03 -28.52
CA TYR A 419 -1.57 -10.63 -28.20
C TYR A 419 -2.20 -9.83 -29.36
N GLU A 420 -1.65 -9.92 -30.57
CA GLU A 420 -2.20 -9.23 -31.75
C GLU A 420 -3.56 -9.81 -32.17
N GLY A 421 -3.73 -11.13 -32.12
CA GLY A 421 -5.00 -11.80 -32.37
C GLY A 421 -6.08 -11.41 -31.37
N GLY A 422 -5.73 -11.27 -30.09
CA GLY A 422 -6.62 -10.75 -29.05
C GLY A 422 -7.07 -9.32 -29.30
N LEU A 423 -6.14 -8.44 -29.73
CA LEU A 423 -6.47 -7.06 -30.12
C LEU A 423 -7.42 -7.01 -31.33
N VAL A 424 -7.17 -7.82 -32.35
CA VAL A 424 -8.02 -7.90 -33.55
C VAL A 424 -9.41 -8.43 -33.20
N LEU A 425 -9.49 -9.51 -32.43
CA LEU A 425 -10.76 -10.10 -32.00
C LEU A 425 -11.58 -9.12 -31.14
N TRP A 426 -10.91 -8.35 -30.29
CA TRP A 426 -11.56 -7.35 -29.45
C TRP A 426 -12.10 -6.17 -30.27
N ARG A 427 -11.33 -5.69 -31.25
CA ARG A 427 -11.79 -4.67 -32.23
C ARG A 427 -13.01 -5.17 -33.00
N TRP A 428 -12.97 -6.41 -33.48
CA TRP A 428 -14.07 -7.03 -34.21
C TRP A 428 -15.33 -7.18 -33.37
N ARG A 429 -15.22 -7.65 -32.11
CA ARG A 429 -16.37 -7.77 -31.20
C ARG A 429 -17.00 -6.42 -30.83
N ARG A 430 -16.21 -5.35 -30.68
CA ARG A 430 -16.75 -4.00 -30.45
C ARG A 430 -17.44 -3.45 -31.69
N GLY A 431 -16.90 -3.66 -32.89
CA GLY A 431 -17.51 -3.23 -34.15
C GLY A 431 -18.90 -3.84 -34.40
N ARG A 432 -19.19 -5.03 -33.87
CA ARG A 432 -20.52 -5.66 -33.93
C ARG A 432 -21.55 -5.13 -32.92
N ARG A 433 -21.12 -4.52 -31.81
CA ARG A 433 -22.02 -3.96 -30.78
C ARG A 433 -22.42 -2.51 -31.04
N GLY A 434 -21.82 -1.86 -32.03
CA GLY A 434 -22.10 -0.47 -32.43
C GLY A 434 -22.84 -0.34 -33.76
N ARG A 435 -23.49 -1.40 -34.24
CA ARG A 435 -24.43 -1.38 -35.38
C ARG A 435 -25.81 -1.80 -34.92
#